data_AF-A0A0G2FCQ3-F1
#
_entry.id   AF-A0A0G2FCQ3-F1
#
_cell.length_a   1.000
_cell.length_b   1.000
_cell.length_c   1.000
_cell.angle_alpha   90.00
_cell.angle_beta   90.00
_cell.angle_gamma   90.00
#
_symmetry.space_group_name_H-M   'P 1'
#
loop_
_entity.id
_entity.type
_entity.pdbx_description
1 polymer ?
#
loop_
_entity_poly.entity_id
_entity_poly.type
_entity_poly.pdbx_seq_one_letter_code
_entity_poly.pdbx_strand_id
1 'polypeptide(L)'
;MAAPTDWNNGFASHDNIELRDSRDDDGGAEEGAHLLPRHESSVVSGQVPEPHMSYRPVQEANAIHCHCGQEVVNLDCIDTLWKWKNECGLDGIDCRPFTNKTLPFRCPVGCKDVKVLNSRLIGAFEVIFQPLVVGGPEYRGDSFICASAIHAGIISDASGGCGRLDRVGKRDSFPSSGGQGIESIGFDSYFPMAFTLSKDPGIQLTPAIFCAAVVYKYIVARTLANIQAPFEKTVLWLGGFWFGALSNLTFEWIPITRLTAHDLEQRSGAKVALAFIIIAISCIVVQQAYSLWLEGRLMRYLIIYAVFIIGILFCLMIPGVEFRLHHYILALLLLPGTSIQTRPSLLYQGILLGLFVNGIARWGFASILETPDSLRSDGAFDSLIPSITASVLDMNHISFDAVF
;
A
#
# COMPACT_ATOMS: atom_id res chain seq x y z
N MET A 1 35.34 -19.93 -32.83
CA MET A 1 35.53 -18.97 -33.93
C MET A 1 34.92 -17.65 -33.47
N ALA A 2 35.73 -16.60 -33.49
CA ALA A 2 35.45 -15.33 -32.82
C ALA A 2 34.76 -14.29 -33.73
N ALA A 3 34.01 -13.40 -33.06
CA ALA A 3 33.73 -11.98 -33.37
C ALA A 3 32.73 -11.59 -34.50
N PRO A 4 32.17 -10.35 -34.50
CA PRO A 4 32.09 -9.34 -33.43
C PRO A 4 30.71 -8.67 -33.21
N THR A 5 30.63 -7.97 -32.08
CA THR A 5 29.69 -6.90 -31.71
C THR A 5 30.03 -5.58 -32.41
N ASP A 6 29.02 -4.85 -32.90
CA ASP A 6 29.15 -3.43 -33.25
C ASP A 6 27.83 -2.70 -32.92
N TRP A 7 27.86 -1.81 -31.94
CA TRP A 7 26.80 -0.85 -31.64
C TRP A 7 27.43 0.54 -31.71
N ASN A 8 27.12 1.24 -32.79
CA ASN A 8 27.66 2.53 -33.13
C ASN A 8 26.88 3.65 -32.42
N ASN A 9 27.62 4.62 -31.89
CA ASN A 9 27.14 5.84 -31.27
C ASN A 9 26.50 6.78 -32.31
N GLY A 10 25.36 7.37 -31.95
CA GLY A 10 24.72 8.45 -32.72
C GLY A 10 24.25 9.57 -31.78
N PHE A 11 25.14 10.53 -31.55
CA PHE A 11 24.83 11.84 -30.99
C PHE A 11 24.00 12.65 -32.00
N ALA A 12 22.93 13.30 -31.56
CA ALA A 12 22.28 14.39 -32.30
C ALA A 12 22.02 15.56 -31.36
N SER A 13 22.78 16.63 -31.58
CA SER A 13 22.62 17.98 -31.03
C SER A 13 21.63 18.75 -31.92
N HIS A 14 20.75 19.56 -31.31
CA HIS A 14 20.09 20.67 -32.00
C HIS A 14 19.84 21.81 -31.00
N ASP A 15 20.60 22.90 -31.23
CA ASP A 15 20.47 24.21 -30.58
C ASP A 15 19.35 25.06 -31.19
N ASN A 16 18.95 26.08 -30.41
CA ASN A 16 18.34 27.38 -30.77
C ASN A 16 16.84 27.45 -31.05
N ILE A 17 16.08 27.97 -30.08
CA ILE A 17 14.84 28.73 -30.34
C ILE A 17 14.96 30.09 -29.65
N GLU A 18 14.93 31.13 -30.47
CA GLU A 18 15.01 32.55 -30.13
C GLU A 18 13.79 33.05 -29.34
N LEU A 19 14.06 33.96 -28.41
CA LEU A 19 13.11 34.81 -27.71
C LEU A 19 12.62 35.91 -28.67
N ARG A 20 11.29 36.11 -28.74
CA ARG A 20 10.69 37.28 -29.38
C ARG A 20 9.89 38.07 -28.35
N ASP A 21 10.44 39.25 -28.05
CA ASP A 21 9.86 40.35 -27.31
C ASP A 21 8.87 41.12 -28.21
N SER A 22 7.77 41.62 -27.65
CA SER A 22 6.84 42.55 -28.31
C SER A 22 6.07 43.31 -27.23
N ARG A 23 6.58 44.50 -26.93
CA ARG A 23 5.93 45.58 -26.17
C ARG A 23 5.13 46.49 -27.10
N ASP A 24 4.18 47.19 -26.48
CA ASP A 24 3.51 48.45 -26.84
C ASP A 24 2.34 48.43 -27.85
N ASP A 25 1.12 48.74 -27.39
CA ASP A 25 0.52 50.09 -27.54
C ASP A 25 -0.93 50.21 -26.97
N ASP A 26 -1.10 51.26 -26.15
CA ASP A 26 -2.20 52.23 -25.93
C ASP A 26 -3.70 51.94 -26.12
N GLY A 27 -4.49 52.57 -25.22
CA GLY A 27 -5.78 53.19 -25.55
C GLY A 27 -6.96 52.90 -24.61
N GLY A 28 -7.44 53.92 -23.89
CA GLY A 28 -8.61 53.85 -22.99
C GLY A 28 -9.93 54.40 -23.57
N ALA A 29 -10.92 54.52 -22.65
CA ALA A 29 -12.16 55.33 -22.66
C ALA A 29 -13.54 54.61 -22.75
N GLU A 30 -14.26 54.75 -21.63
CA GLU A 30 -15.65 55.24 -21.43
C GLU A 30 -16.94 54.48 -21.86
N GLU A 31 -17.79 54.32 -20.84
CA GLU A 31 -19.25 54.50 -20.69
C GLU A 31 -20.28 53.93 -21.69
N GLY A 32 -21.31 53.31 -21.12
CA GLY A 32 -22.57 52.97 -21.81
C GLY A 32 -23.57 52.23 -20.92
N ALA A 33 -24.18 52.95 -19.97
CA ALA A 33 -25.29 52.45 -19.16
C ALA A 33 -26.59 52.33 -20.00
N HIS A 34 -27.25 51.17 -19.94
CA HIS A 34 -28.65 51.02 -20.37
C HIS A 34 -29.47 50.32 -19.29
N LEU A 35 -30.40 51.09 -18.73
CA LEU A 35 -31.40 50.71 -17.73
C LEU A 35 -32.52 49.85 -18.35
N LEU A 36 -32.89 48.76 -17.68
CA LEU A 36 -34.16 48.04 -17.86
C LEU A 36 -34.78 47.71 -16.48
N PRO A 37 -36.12 47.58 -16.40
CA PRO A 37 -36.90 48.03 -15.24
C PRO A 37 -36.99 47.02 -14.09
N ARG A 38 -37.17 47.60 -12.89
CA ARG A 38 -37.37 46.97 -11.59
C ARG A 38 -38.72 46.23 -11.57
N HIS A 39 -38.69 44.90 -11.44
CA HIS A 39 -39.83 44.10 -11.04
C HIS A 39 -39.63 43.69 -9.57
N GLU A 40 -40.46 44.22 -8.68
CA GLU A 40 -40.57 43.73 -7.31
C GLU A 40 -41.13 42.31 -7.31
N SER A 41 -40.44 41.39 -6.65
CA SER A 41 -40.94 40.05 -6.32
C SER A 41 -40.26 39.60 -5.03
N SER A 42 -40.99 39.82 -3.95
CA SER A 42 -41.07 39.04 -2.71
C SER A 42 -39.87 38.15 -2.35
N VAL A 43 -39.20 38.55 -1.27
CA VAL A 43 -38.26 37.74 -0.49
C VAL A 43 -38.92 36.42 -0.07
N VAL A 44 -38.47 35.31 -0.64
CA VAL A 44 -38.63 33.97 -0.07
C VAL A 44 -37.23 33.49 0.28
N SER A 45 -36.98 33.32 1.59
CA SER A 45 -35.77 32.68 2.11
C SER A 45 -35.80 31.21 1.72
N GLY A 46 -35.24 30.90 0.56
CA GLY A 46 -34.94 29.55 0.10
C GLY A 46 -33.44 29.37 0.09
N GLN A 47 -32.93 28.61 1.05
CA GLN A 47 -31.54 28.18 1.11
C GLN A 47 -31.23 27.38 -0.17
N VAL A 48 -30.44 27.97 -1.07
CA VAL A 48 -29.84 27.25 -2.19
C VAL A 48 -28.70 26.42 -1.58
N PRO A 49 -28.74 25.08 -1.58
CA PRO A 49 -27.57 24.32 -1.17
C PRO A 49 -26.50 24.53 -2.24
N GLU A 50 -25.38 25.14 -1.84
CA GLU A 50 -24.16 25.10 -2.65
C GLU A 50 -23.81 23.65 -2.95
N PRO A 51 -23.30 23.33 -4.15
CA PRO A 51 -22.75 22.02 -4.42
C PRO A 51 -21.45 21.92 -3.63
N HIS A 52 -21.55 21.50 -2.37
CA HIS A 52 -20.42 20.92 -1.67
C HIS A 52 -20.05 19.66 -2.45
N MET A 53 -19.08 19.82 -3.35
CA MET A 53 -18.28 18.72 -3.84
C MET A 53 -17.49 18.21 -2.63
N SER A 54 -18.16 17.40 -1.83
CA SER A 54 -17.55 16.48 -0.91
C SER A 54 -16.60 15.65 -1.78
N TYR A 55 -15.32 15.99 -1.74
CA TYR A 55 -14.29 14.99 -2.00
C TYR A 55 -14.59 13.89 -1.01
N ARG A 56 -15.29 12.85 -1.46
CA ARG A 56 -15.25 11.57 -0.77
C ARG A 56 -13.76 11.28 -0.63
N PRO A 57 -13.21 11.13 0.58
CA PRO A 57 -11.88 10.56 0.69
C PRO A 57 -11.94 9.27 -0.11
N VAL A 58 -10.95 9.08 -0.98
CA VAL A 58 -10.77 7.82 -1.72
C VAL A 58 -10.79 6.73 -0.66
N GLN A 59 -11.93 6.06 -0.50
CA GLN A 59 -12.04 4.92 0.37
C GLN A 59 -11.18 3.83 -0.26
N GLU A 60 -10.08 3.55 0.43
CA GLU A 60 -9.40 2.25 0.47
C GLU A 60 -9.03 1.65 -0.89
N ALA A 61 -8.18 2.35 -1.63
CA ALA A 61 -7.32 1.70 -2.60
C ALA A 61 -6.14 1.03 -1.87
N ASN A 62 -6.23 -0.28 -1.62
CA ASN A 62 -5.08 -1.18 -1.50
C ASN A 62 -3.94 -0.74 -0.54
N ALA A 63 -4.25 -0.62 0.75
CA ALA A 63 -3.27 -0.55 1.83
C ALA A 63 -2.36 -1.80 1.81
N ILE A 64 -1.07 -1.63 1.51
CA ILE A 64 -0.06 -2.67 1.82
C ILE A 64 0.12 -2.62 3.35
N HIS A 65 -0.03 -3.71 4.09
CA HIS A 65 0.18 -3.69 5.54
C HIS A 65 1.58 -4.18 5.89
N CYS A 66 2.27 -3.46 6.79
CA CYS A 66 3.55 -3.94 7.33
C CYS A 66 3.35 -5.04 8.38
N HIS A 67 4.46 -5.65 8.81
CA HIS A 67 4.46 -6.67 9.87
C HIS A 67 3.80 -6.21 11.18
N CYS A 68 3.68 -4.89 11.41
CA CYS A 68 3.00 -4.27 12.54
C CYS A 68 1.48 -4.04 12.35
N GLY A 69 0.87 -4.51 11.25
CA GLY A 69 -0.57 -4.35 10.97
C GLY A 69 -0.99 -2.98 10.42
N GLN A 70 -0.07 -2.01 10.35
CA GLN A 70 -0.35 -0.66 9.86
C GLN A 70 -0.26 -0.56 8.32
N GLU A 71 -1.14 0.25 7.72
CA GLU A 71 -1.10 0.60 6.30
C GLU A 71 0.19 1.37 5.95
N VAL A 72 0.91 0.86 4.96
CA VAL A 72 2.09 1.47 4.35
C VAL A 72 1.64 2.67 3.57
N VAL A 73 2.13 3.82 3.98
CA VAL A 73 1.89 5.07 3.27
C VAL A 73 2.88 5.17 2.11
N ASN A 74 2.36 5.28 0.89
CA ASN A 74 3.18 5.65 -0.27
C ASN A 74 3.48 7.14 -0.15
N LEU A 75 4.76 7.48 -0.05
CA LEU A 75 5.23 8.84 0.10
C LEU A 75 5.74 9.39 -1.23
N ASP A 76 5.56 10.68 -1.43
CA ASP A 76 6.30 11.46 -2.41
C ASP A 76 7.68 11.84 -1.86
N CYS A 77 8.64 12.13 -2.73
CA CYS A 77 10.01 12.46 -2.31
C CYS A 77 10.10 13.73 -1.44
N ILE A 78 9.08 14.59 -1.47
CA ILE A 78 8.99 15.83 -0.70
C ILE A 78 8.18 15.68 0.60
N ASP A 79 7.67 14.49 0.91
CA ASP A 79 6.85 14.29 2.10
C ASP A 79 7.66 14.43 3.39
N THR A 80 7.06 15.12 4.35
CA THR A 80 7.62 15.47 5.65
C THR A 80 6.56 15.26 6.74
N LEU A 81 6.98 15.01 7.99
CA LEU A 81 6.05 14.97 9.11
C LEU A 81 5.59 16.37 9.55
N TRP A 82 6.46 17.37 9.35
CA TRP A 82 6.20 18.77 9.66
C TRP A 82 5.96 19.56 8.37
N LYS A 83 4.69 19.80 8.07
CA LYS A 83 4.26 20.44 6.83
C LYS A 83 4.66 21.93 6.76
N TRP A 84 4.81 22.41 5.53
CA TRP A 84 5.18 23.79 5.20
C TRP A 84 4.01 24.77 5.43
N LYS A 85 4.26 26.09 5.28
CA LYS A 85 3.21 27.13 5.24
C LYS A 85 2.29 27.21 6.48
N ASN A 86 2.81 26.86 7.65
CA ASN A 86 2.04 26.81 8.90
C ASN A 86 0.89 25.80 8.87
N GLU A 87 0.94 24.79 7.98
CA GLU A 87 -0.05 23.71 7.93
C GLU A 87 -0.06 22.82 9.19
N CYS A 88 0.96 22.95 10.05
CA CYS A 88 0.96 22.32 11.37
C CYS A 88 0.19 23.11 12.44
N GLY A 89 -0.35 24.28 12.12
CA GLY A 89 -1.11 25.10 13.06
C GLY A 89 -0.26 25.71 14.18
N LEU A 90 -0.94 26.37 15.13
CA LEU A 90 -0.32 26.93 16.33
C LEU A 90 0.27 25.80 17.18
N ASP A 91 1.51 25.98 17.65
CA ASP A 91 2.28 24.98 18.43
C ASP A 91 2.41 23.60 17.76
N GLY A 92 2.19 23.51 16.45
CA GLY A 92 2.28 22.25 15.71
C GLY A 92 1.11 21.29 15.98
N ILE A 93 -0.01 21.76 16.52
CA ILE A 93 -1.14 20.92 16.95
C ILE A 93 -1.67 19.99 15.85
N ASP A 94 -1.63 20.43 14.59
CA ASP A 94 -2.16 19.68 13.44
C ASP A 94 -1.18 18.61 12.92
N CYS A 95 0.08 18.66 13.34
CA CYS A 95 1.10 17.68 12.98
C CYS A 95 1.28 16.55 14.02
N ARG A 96 0.41 16.53 15.04
CA ARG A 96 0.36 15.46 16.05
C ARG A 96 0.10 14.07 15.41
N PRO A 97 0.49 12.98 16.08
CA PRO A 97 1.18 12.91 17.38
C PRO A 97 2.70 13.11 17.27
N PHE A 98 3.33 13.66 18.30
CA PHE A 98 4.78 13.92 18.28
C PHE A 98 5.64 12.70 18.65
N THR A 99 5.07 11.72 19.34
CA THR A 99 5.77 10.51 19.84
C THR A 99 4.86 9.29 19.78
N ASN A 100 5.40 8.10 20.00
CA ASN A 100 4.69 6.82 20.12
C ASN A 100 3.78 6.47 18.92
N LYS A 101 4.11 6.99 17.74
CA LYS A 101 3.45 6.59 16.49
C LYS A 101 4.50 6.14 15.49
N THR A 102 4.34 4.89 15.08
CA THR A 102 5.11 4.28 14.01
C THR A 102 4.35 4.47 12.70
N LEU A 103 5.10 4.68 11.62
CA LEU A 103 4.58 4.84 10.27
C LEU A 103 5.41 3.96 9.33
N PRO A 104 4.86 2.84 8.83
CA PRO A 104 5.47 2.19 7.69
C PRO A 104 5.28 3.03 6.43
N PHE A 105 6.33 3.13 5.62
CA PHE A 105 6.30 3.94 4.41
C PHE A 105 6.95 3.24 3.24
N ARG A 106 6.59 3.67 2.03
CA ARG A 106 7.23 3.30 0.78
C ARG A 106 7.62 4.56 0.00
N CYS A 107 8.86 4.58 -0.47
CA CYS A 107 9.41 5.67 -1.27
C CYS A 107 9.63 5.24 -2.73
N PRO A 108 9.39 6.15 -3.69
CA PRO A 108 9.73 5.94 -5.09
C PRO A 108 11.25 6.03 -5.32
N VAL A 109 11.66 5.76 -6.55
CA VAL A 109 13.05 5.89 -7.02
C VAL A 109 13.46 7.35 -7.20
N GLY A 110 14.75 7.65 -7.12
CA GLY A 110 15.31 8.96 -7.50
C GLY A 110 15.04 10.11 -6.53
N CYS A 111 14.65 9.82 -5.28
CA CYS A 111 14.41 10.87 -4.28
C CYS A 111 15.68 11.60 -3.83
N LYS A 112 16.88 11.09 -4.13
CA LYS A 112 18.14 11.79 -3.85
C LYS A 112 18.31 13.07 -4.69
N ASP A 113 17.74 13.11 -5.88
CA ASP A 113 17.85 14.26 -6.79
C ASP A 113 16.78 15.33 -6.54
N VAL A 114 15.77 15.03 -5.70
CA VAL A 114 14.71 15.97 -5.33
C VAL A 114 15.23 16.96 -4.30
N LYS A 115 15.16 18.24 -4.65
CA LYS A 115 15.84 19.33 -3.95
C LYS A 115 14.86 20.42 -3.58
N VAL A 116 15.18 21.15 -2.52
CA VAL A 116 14.46 22.38 -2.19
C VAL A 116 14.75 23.44 -3.26
N LEU A 117 13.71 23.94 -3.92
CA LEU A 117 13.83 24.94 -5.00
C LEU A 117 13.81 26.39 -4.51
N ASN A 118 13.35 26.63 -3.29
CA ASN A 118 13.32 27.95 -2.67
C ASN A 118 14.25 27.99 -1.47
N SER A 119 14.85 29.14 -1.20
CA SER A 119 15.68 29.32 0.00
C SER A 119 14.90 28.97 1.28
N ARG A 120 15.53 28.18 2.14
CA ARG A 120 15.02 27.83 3.48
C ARG A 120 16.10 28.07 4.52
N LEU A 121 15.72 28.76 5.60
CA LEU A 121 16.61 28.98 6.73
C LEU A 121 16.49 27.84 7.75
N ILE A 122 17.64 27.33 8.16
CA ILE A 122 17.80 26.30 9.19
C ILE A 122 18.82 26.81 10.20
N GLY A 123 18.34 27.47 11.25
CA GLY A 123 19.22 28.20 12.16
C GLY A 123 20.00 29.27 11.40
N ALA A 124 21.33 29.17 11.40
CA ALA A 124 22.22 30.08 10.68
C ALA A 124 22.49 29.68 9.22
N PHE A 125 21.98 28.53 8.76
CA PHE A 125 22.25 28.00 7.42
C PHE A 125 21.12 28.33 6.44
N GLU A 126 21.49 28.72 5.23
CA GLU A 126 20.57 28.85 4.10
C GLU A 126 20.66 27.61 3.21
N VAL A 127 19.53 26.98 2.94
CA VAL A 127 19.42 25.70 2.22
C VAL A 127 18.64 25.92 0.93
N ILE A 128 19.30 25.67 -0.21
CA ILE A 128 18.72 25.74 -1.56
C ILE A 128 19.44 24.75 -2.48
N PHE A 129 18.73 24.19 -3.48
CA PHE A 129 19.27 23.25 -4.47
C PHE A 129 19.92 21.98 -3.91
N GLN A 130 19.48 21.55 -2.72
CA GLN A 130 19.87 20.29 -2.09
C GLN A 130 18.67 19.59 -1.42
N PRO A 131 18.72 18.27 -1.18
CA PRO A 131 17.69 17.55 -0.43
C PRO A 131 17.59 18.09 1.00
N LEU A 132 16.36 18.25 1.51
CA LEU A 132 16.15 18.71 2.88
C LEU A 132 16.31 17.55 3.86
N VAL A 133 17.51 17.37 4.38
CA VAL A 133 17.80 16.37 5.43
C VAL A 133 18.49 17.07 6.58
N VAL A 134 17.84 17.12 7.74
CA VAL A 134 18.36 17.79 8.94
C VAL A 134 18.56 16.77 10.04
N GLY A 135 19.81 16.60 10.48
CA GLY A 135 20.19 15.61 11.49
C GLY A 135 20.66 14.26 10.93
N GLY A 136 20.90 13.32 11.83
CA GLY A 136 21.43 11.98 11.57
C GLY A 136 22.24 11.49 12.77
N PRO A 137 21.84 10.41 13.48
CA PRO A 137 20.85 9.39 13.10
C PRO A 137 19.38 9.72 13.42
N GLU A 138 19.12 10.79 14.17
CA GLU A 138 17.77 11.31 14.43
C GLU A 138 17.51 12.49 13.52
N TYR A 139 16.37 12.47 12.82
CA TYR A 139 16.03 13.46 11.80
C TYR A 139 14.95 14.41 12.30
N ARG A 140 15.08 15.68 11.94
CA ARG A 140 14.09 16.70 12.28
C ARG A 140 12.82 16.52 11.44
N GLY A 141 11.65 16.79 12.02
CA GLY A 141 10.34 16.47 11.43
C GLY A 141 10.04 17.11 10.06
N ASP A 142 10.74 18.19 9.70
CA ASP A 142 10.65 18.88 8.40
C ASP A 142 11.61 18.31 7.34
N SER A 143 12.39 17.27 7.68
CA SER A 143 13.26 16.57 6.71
C SER A 143 12.42 15.72 5.75
N PHE A 144 12.81 15.68 4.48
CA PHE A 144 12.24 14.77 3.49
C PHE A 144 12.47 13.32 3.93
N ILE A 145 11.38 12.58 4.15
CA ILE A 145 11.42 11.24 4.73
C ILE A 145 12.23 10.29 3.84
N CYS A 146 11.97 10.31 2.52
CA CYS A 146 12.65 9.45 1.57
C CYS A 146 14.14 9.76 1.41
N ALA A 147 14.52 11.04 1.36
CA ALA A 147 15.92 11.44 1.33
C ALA A 147 16.65 11.06 2.63
N SER A 148 16.00 11.21 3.78
CA SER A 148 16.51 10.79 5.09
C SER A 148 16.70 9.26 5.16
N ALA A 149 15.81 8.49 4.52
CA ALA A 149 15.90 7.03 4.45
C ALA A 149 17.04 6.55 3.55
N ILE A 150 17.31 7.26 2.45
CA ILE A 150 18.50 7.03 1.61
C ILE A 150 19.76 7.39 2.41
N HIS A 151 19.78 8.56 3.04
CA HIS A 151 20.91 9.02 3.88
C HIS A 151 21.26 8.01 4.98
N ALA A 152 20.24 7.46 5.66
CA ALA A 152 20.39 6.42 6.68
C ALA A 152 20.77 5.02 6.13
N GLY A 153 20.78 4.81 4.82
CA GLY A 153 21.04 3.50 4.20
C GLY A 153 19.92 2.47 4.43
N ILE A 154 18.70 2.93 4.71
CA ILE A 154 17.52 2.07 4.88
C ILE A 154 17.01 1.61 3.53
N ILE A 155 16.93 2.54 2.56
CA ILE A 155 16.52 2.30 1.17
C ILE A 155 17.62 2.76 0.20
N SER A 156 17.52 2.33 -1.06
CA SER A 156 18.44 2.74 -2.13
C SER A 156 17.75 3.71 -3.08
N ASP A 157 18.47 4.73 -3.54
CA ASP A 157 17.94 5.71 -4.49
C ASP A 157 17.54 5.07 -5.84
N ALA A 158 18.30 4.07 -6.30
CA ALA A 158 18.06 3.40 -7.59
C ALA A 158 16.80 2.51 -7.58
N SER A 159 16.41 1.97 -6.43
CA SER A 159 15.28 1.03 -6.32
C SER A 159 14.11 1.57 -5.49
N GLY A 160 14.28 2.74 -4.86
CA GLY A 160 13.41 3.17 -3.77
C GLY A 160 13.41 2.12 -2.67
N GLY A 161 12.29 2.00 -1.96
CA GLY A 161 12.09 0.92 -1.01
C GLY A 161 11.10 1.25 0.08
N CYS A 162 11.00 0.35 1.04
CA CYS A 162 10.14 0.53 2.20
C CYS A 162 10.98 0.61 3.47
N GLY A 163 10.46 1.33 4.45
CA GLY A 163 11.05 1.46 5.76
C GLY A 163 9.99 1.71 6.80
N ARG A 164 10.43 1.73 8.05
CA ARG A 164 9.60 2.10 9.18
C ARG A 164 10.15 3.38 9.81
N LEU A 165 9.25 4.33 10.02
CA LEU A 165 9.53 5.59 10.66
C LEU A 165 8.94 5.56 12.07
N ASP A 166 9.75 5.91 13.07
CA ASP A 166 9.34 5.98 14.47
C ASP A 166 9.45 7.44 14.94
N ARG A 167 8.33 8.04 15.39
CA ARG A 167 8.35 9.41 15.94
C ARG A 167 8.92 9.39 17.36
N VAL A 168 9.96 10.17 17.61
CA VAL A 168 10.70 10.17 18.89
C VAL A 168 10.52 11.45 19.71
N GLY A 169 9.59 12.33 19.34
CA GLY A 169 9.28 13.55 20.09
C GLY A 169 10.33 14.66 19.93
N LYS A 170 10.44 15.50 20.96
CA LYS A 170 11.32 16.67 20.97
C LYS A 170 12.79 16.24 21.06
N ARG A 171 13.65 16.92 20.28
CA ARG A 171 15.12 16.85 20.42
C ARG A 171 15.69 18.25 20.54
N ASP A 172 16.81 18.37 21.25
CA ASP A 172 17.45 19.66 21.56
C ASP A 172 18.61 20.01 20.60
N SER A 173 19.10 19.05 19.82
CA SER A 173 20.10 19.27 18.77
C SER A 173 20.04 18.18 17.70
N PHE A 174 20.55 18.50 16.50
CA PHE A 174 20.63 17.60 15.35
C PHE A 174 22.02 17.71 14.73
N PRO A 175 22.90 16.70 14.89
CA PRO A 175 24.23 16.74 14.30
C PRO A 175 24.19 16.51 12.78
N SER A 176 25.08 17.20 12.06
CA SER A 176 25.31 16.96 10.63
C SER A 176 26.11 15.66 10.44
N SER A 177 25.77 14.89 9.41
CA SER A 177 26.50 13.69 9.00
C SER A 177 26.37 13.47 7.50
N GLY A 178 27.27 12.67 6.93
CA GLY A 178 27.21 12.24 5.53
C GLY A 178 26.82 10.78 5.42
N GLY A 179 25.92 10.47 4.48
CA GLY A 179 25.42 9.12 4.26
C GLY A 179 24.89 8.93 2.84
N GLN A 180 25.33 7.87 2.15
CA GLN A 180 24.89 7.50 0.79
C GLN A 180 24.96 8.65 -0.24
N GLY A 181 25.92 9.55 -0.07
CA GLY A 181 26.12 10.73 -0.92
C GLY A 181 25.07 11.83 -0.75
N ILE A 182 24.40 11.86 0.41
CA ILE A 182 23.63 13.00 0.92
C ILE A 182 24.42 13.53 2.14
N GLU A 183 24.56 14.84 2.26
CA GLU A 183 25.11 15.49 3.45
C GLU A 183 23.96 16.16 4.20
N SER A 184 23.77 15.80 5.47
CA SER A 184 22.69 16.36 6.27
C SER A 184 23.10 17.68 6.92
N ILE A 185 22.12 18.55 7.13
CA ILE A 185 22.31 19.85 7.76
C ILE A 185 22.25 19.71 9.28
N GLY A 186 23.20 20.32 9.97
CA GLY A 186 23.21 20.40 11.43
C GLY A 186 22.27 21.50 11.94
N PHE A 187 21.63 21.26 13.08
CA PHE A 187 20.79 22.25 13.75
C PHE A 187 21.01 22.20 15.26
N ASP A 188 21.67 23.22 15.80
CA ASP A 188 22.02 23.33 17.23
C ASP A 188 20.95 24.07 18.03
N SER A 189 19.71 23.57 17.95
CA SER A 189 18.58 24.08 18.73
C SER A 189 17.48 23.04 18.79
N TYR A 190 16.54 23.24 19.71
CA TYR A 190 15.43 22.34 19.89
C TYR A 190 14.44 22.37 18.72
N PHE A 191 13.82 21.21 18.46
CA PHE A 191 12.68 21.08 17.56
C PHE A 191 11.65 20.10 18.15
N PRO A 192 10.34 20.42 18.11
CA PRO A 192 9.29 19.65 18.80
C PRO A 192 9.04 18.24 18.25
N MET A 193 9.50 17.95 17.03
CA MET A 193 9.31 16.65 16.38
C MET A 193 10.58 16.14 15.71
N ALA A 194 11.02 14.96 16.12
CA ALA A 194 12.05 14.19 15.46
C ALA A 194 11.56 12.77 15.16
N PHE A 195 12.23 12.11 14.22
CA PHE A 195 11.98 10.72 13.88
C PHE A 195 13.26 9.94 13.62
N THR A 196 13.17 8.63 13.82
CA THR A 196 14.20 7.66 13.45
C THR A 196 13.66 6.72 12.38
N LEU A 197 14.58 6.09 11.65
CA LEU A 197 14.26 5.20 10.55
C LEU A 197 14.88 3.82 10.78
N SER A 198 14.10 2.79 10.49
CA SER A 198 14.52 1.40 10.57
C SER A 198 14.10 0.62 9.32
N LYS A 199 14.83 -0.45 8.99
CA LYS A 199 14.47 -1.36 7.89
C LYS A 199 13.23 -2.15 8.28
N ASP A 200 12.25 -2.21 7.38
CA ASP A 200 11.08 -3.07 7.57
C ASP A 200 11.28 -4.40 6.84
N PRO A 201 11.35 -5.55 7.55
CA PRO A 201 11.50 -6.85 6.92
C PRO A 201 10.23 -7.33 6.19
N GLY A 202 9.08 -6.66 6.35
CA GLY A 202 7.78 -7.10 5.82
C GLY A 202 7.60 -6.99 4.30
N ILE A 203 8.42 -6.19 3.61
CA ILE A 203 8.27 -5.92 2.17
C ILE A 203 9.50 -6.43 1.41
N GLN A 204 9.75 -7.74 1.52
CA GLN A 204 10.83 -8.40 0.79
C GLN A 204 10.32 -8.97 -0.54
N LEU A 205 10.83 -8.44 -1.64
CA LEU A 205 10.59 -8.96 -3.00
C LEU A 205 11.30 -10.30 -3.23
N THR A 206 12.35 -10.60 -2.45
CA THR A 206 13.23 -11.75 -2.67
C THR A 206 12.51 -13.10 -2.53
N PRO A 207 11.74 -13.36 -1.45
CA PRO A 207 10.97 -14.60 -1.34
C PRO A 207 9.86 -14.69 -2.39
N ALA A 208 9.26 -13.56 -2.78
CA ALA A 208 8.27 -13.50 -3.86
C ALA A 208 8.86 -13.93 -5.20
N ILE A 209 10.03 -13.40 -5.57
CA ILE A 209 10.74 -13.80 -6.80
C ILE A 209 11.13 -15.27 -6.75
N PHE A 210 11.61 -15.76 -5.59
CA PHE A 210 11.93 -17.17 -5.43
C PHE A 210 10.71 -18.07 -5.66
N CYS A 211 9.58 -17.79 -5.00
CA CYS A 211 8.34 -18.53 -5.19
C CYS A 211 7.87 -18.45 -6.65
N ALA A 212 7.90 -17.26 -7.27
CA ALA A 212 7.53 -17.08 -8.67
C ALA A 212 8.43 -17.87 -9.62
N ALA A 213 9.75 -17.94 -9.36
CA ALA A 213 10.70 -18.72 -10.15
C ALA A 213 10.45 -20.23 -10.03
N VAL A 214 10.18 -20.73 -8.82
CA VAL A 214 9.83 -22.13 -8.56
C VAL A 214 8.51 -22.49 -9.25
N VAL A 215 7.47 -21.68 -9.08
CA VAL A 215 6.17 -21.84 -9.74
C VAL A 215 6.34 -21.80 -11.26
N TYR A 216 7.13 -20.87 -11.78
CA TYR A 216 7.39 -20.79 -13.21
C TYR A 216 8.04 -22.07 -13.74
N LYS A 217 9.15 -22.50 -13.12
CA LYS A 217 9.94 -23.64 -13.57
C LYS A 217 9.16 -24.96 -13.52
N TYR A 218 8.43 -25.22 -12.44
CA TYR A 218 7.82 -26.53 -12.19
C TYR A 218 6.33 -26.61 -12.58
N ILE A 219 5.64 -25.47 -12.70
CA ILE A 219 4.19 -25.43 -12.91
C ILE A 219 3.85 -24.75 -14.25
N VAL A 220 4.23 -23.48 -14.41
CA VAL A 220 3.78 -22.61 -15.52
C VAL A 220 4.47 -22.96 -16.84
N ALA A 221 5.78 -23.20 -16.83
CA ALA A 221 6.56 -23.46 -18.04
C ALA A 221 5.98 -24.63 -18.85
N ARG A 222 5.48 -25.66 -18.15
CA ARG A 222 4.79 -26.80 -18.79
C ARG A 222 3.49 -26.37 -19.43
N THR A 223 2.63 -25.66 -18.71
CA THR A 223 1.32 -25.21 -19.21
C THR A 223 1.48 -24.31 -20.43
N LEU A 224 2.54 -23.49 -20.49
CA LEU A 224 2.80 -22.55 -21.59
C LEU A 224 3.66 -23.10 -22.74
N ALA A 225 4.18 -24.32 -22.63
CA ALA A 225 5.07 -24.90 -23.64
C ALA A 225 4.33 -25.25 -24.93
N ASN A 226 4.92 -24.89 -26.08
CA ASN A 226 4.50 -25.28 -27.43
C ASN A 226 3.03 -24.95 -27.80
N ILE A 227 2.47 -23.88 -27.23
CA ILE A 227 1.11 -23.42 -27.60
C ILE A 227 1.14 -22.70 -28.95
N GLN A 228 0.41 -23.23 -29.95
CA GLN A 228 0.30 -22.65 -31.29
C GLN A 228 -0.76 -21.54 -31.41
N ALA A 229 -1.58 -21.31 -30.37
CA ALA A 229 -2.64 -20.29 -30.33
C ALA A 229 -2.26 -19.11 -29.39
N PRO A 230 -1.47 -18.12 -29.86
CA PRO A 230 -0.96 -17.05 -29.01
C PRO A 230 -2.05 -16.12 -28.48
N PHE A 231 -3.10 -15.87 -29.26
CA PHE A 231 -4.22 -15.02 -28.83
C PHE A 231 -5.00 -15.66 -27.67
N GLU A 232 -5.44 -16.91 -27.84
CA GLU A 232 -6.17 -17.64 -26.80
C GLU A 232 -5.33 -17.79 -25.52
N LYS A 233 -4.03 -18.13 -25.67
CA LYS A 233 -3.08 -18.15 -24.56
C LYS A 233 -3.07 -16.84 -23.80
N THR A 234 -2.91 -15.72 -24.51
CA THR A 234 -2.81 -14.40 -23.88
C THR A 234 -4.11 -14.04 -23.18
N VAL A 235 -5.26 -14.20 -23.85
CA VAL A 235 -6.56 -13.87 -23.25
C VAL A 235 -6.84 -14.71 -22.01
N LEU A 236 -6.68 -16.04 -22.07
CA LEU A 236 -6.98 -16.91 -20.93
C LEU A 236 -5.99 -16.73 -19.79
N TRP A 237 -4.69 -16.74 -20.09
CA TRP A 237 -3.66 -16.73 -19.06
C TRP A 237 -3.46 -15.32 -18.48
N LEU A 238 -3.27 -14.29 -19.32
CA LEU A 238 -3.08 -12.92 -18.87
C LEU A 238 -4.40 -12.32 -18.35
N GLY A 239 -5.54 -12.62 -18.99
CA GLY A 239 -6.85 -12.20 -18.49
C GLY A 239 -7.18 -12.81 -17.14
N GLY A 240 -6.93 -14.12 -16.95
CA GLY A 240 -7.02 -14.77 -15.65
C GLY A 240 -6.09 -14.15 -14.61
N PHE A 241 -4.84 -13.87 -14.99
CA PHE A 241 -3.87 -13.19 -14.12
C PHE A 241 -4.37 -11.84 -13.63
N TRP A 242 -4.84 -10.97 -14.52
CA TRP A 242 -5.38 -9.67 -14.12
C TRP A 242 -6.62 -9.81 -13.24
N PHE A 243 -7.50 -10.76 -13.57
CA PHE A 243 -8.70 -11.04 -12.77
C PHE A 243 -8.35 -11.41 -11.32
N GLY A 244 -7.32 -12.25 -11.12
CA GLY A 244 -6.83 -12.61 -9.79
C GLY A 244 -5.99 -11.52 -9.12
N ALA A 245 -5.18 -10.77 -9.88
CA ALA A 245 -4.34 -9.70 -9.36
C ALA A 245 -5.17 -8.52 -8.82
N LEU A 246 -6.35 -8.32 -9.41
CA LEU A 246 -7.34 -7.32 -9.00
C LEU A 246 -8.47 -7.95 -8.16
N SER A 247 -8.17 -9.01 -7.38
CA SER A 247 -9.14 -9.76 -6.58
C SER A 247 -9.93 -8.92 -5.59
N ASN A 248 -9.39 -7.77 -5.16
CA ASN A 248 -10.14 -6.80 -4.39
C ASN A 248 -11.36 -6.31 -5.22
N LEU A 249 -11.15 -5.80 -6.43
CA LEU A 249 -12.23 -5.32 -7.29
C LEU A 249 -13.10 -6.45 -7.85
N THR A 250 -12.49 -7.58 -8.23
CA THR A 250 -13.20 -8.64 -8.96
C THR A 250 -13.99 -9.59 -8.08
N PHE A 251 -13.76 -9.62 -6.76
CA PHE A 251 -14.53 -10.46 -5.83
C PHE A 251 -15.38 -9.66 -4.82
N GLU A 252 -15.27 -8.33 -4.78
CA GLU A 252 -16.07 -7.46 -3.89
C GLU A 252 -17.59 -7.65 -4.04
N TRP A 253 -18.07 -7.99 -5.24
CA TRP A 253 -19.48 -8.23 -5.51
C TRP A 253 -20.00 -9.57 -4.96
N ILE A 254 -19.12 -10.48 -4.53
CA ILE A 254 -19.51 -11.75 -3.93
C ILE A 254 -19.79 -11.51 -2.44
N PRO A 255 -21.03 -11.73 -1.96
CA PRO A 255 -21.44 -11.40 -0.59
C PRO A 255 -20.93 -12.42 0.45
N ILE A 256 -19.62 -12.66 0.50
CA ILE A 256 -18.95 -13.60 1.42
C ILE A 256 -17.76 -12.89 2.06
N THR A 257 -18.05 -12.02 3.04
CA THR A 257 -17.02 -11.29 3.78
C THR A 257 -16.52 -12.05 5.00
N ARG A 258 -17.36 -12.92 5.59
CA ARG A 258 -17.00 -13.83 6.70
C ARG A 258 -17.82 -15.11 6.59
N LEU A 259 -17.16 -16.28 6.63
CA LEU A 259 -17.83 -17.57 6.73
C LEU A 259 -18.14 -17.91 8.20
N THR A 260 -18.85 -17.04 8.92
CA THR A 260 -19.39 -17.38 10.25
C THR A 260 -20.81 -17.87 10.12
N ALA A 261 -21.22 -18.81 10.97
CA ALA A 261 -22.58 -19.37 10.95
C ALA A 261 -23.65 -18.28 11.14
N HIS A 262 -23.37 -17.28 11.97
CA HIS A 262 -24.27 -16.16 12.25
C HIS A 262 -24.46 -15.22 11.05
N ASP A 263 -23.39 -14.90 10.32
CA ASP A 263 -23.45 -14.03 9.13
C ASP A 263 -24.13 -14.73 7.94
N LEU A 264 -24.01 -16.06 7.85
CA LEU A 264 -24.61 -16.85 6.78
C LEU A 264 -26.14 -16.93 6.91
N GLU A 265 -26.68 -16.90 8.13
CA GLU A 265 -28.13 -16.95 8.38
C GLU A 265 -28.84 -15.62 8.14
N GLN A 266 -28.16 -14.49 8.41
CA GLN A 266 -28.75 -13.16 8.22
C GLN A 266 -28.84 -12.72 6.75
N ARG A 267 -28.06 -13.32 5.83
CA ARG A 267 -28.03 -12.92 4.40
C ARG A 267 -28.63 -14.01 3.51
N SER A 268 -29.89 -13.82 3.09
CA SER A 268 -30.62 -14.77 2.22
C SER A 268 -29.93 -15.06 0.88
N GLY A 269 -29.10 -14.15 0.36
CA GLY A 269 -28.32 -14.35 -0.86
C GLY A 269 -26.96 -15.07 -0.69
N ALA A 270 -26.38 -15.07 0.52
CA ALA A 270 -25.04 -15.61 0.74
C ALA A 270 -24.99 -17.14 0.64
N LYS A 271 -26.05 -17.83 1.12
CA LYS A 271 -26.17 -19.29 1.05
C LYS A 271 -26.20 -19.78 -0.40
N VAL A 272 -26.93 -19.08 -1.26
CA VAL A 272 -27.06 -19.41 -2.69
C VAL A 272 -25.74 -19.19 -3.42
N ALA A 273 -25.10 -18.04 -3.21
CA ALA A 273 -23.79 -17.74 -3.80
C ALA A 273 -22.72 -18.77 -3.37
N LEU A 274 -22.69 -19.13 -2.09
CA LEU A 274 -21.77 -20.14 -1.57
C LEU A 274 -22.02 -21.51 -2.20
N ALA A 275 -23.28 -21.94 -2.36
CA ALA A 275 -23.61 -23.20 -3.01
C ALA A 275 -23.11 -23.24 -4.46
N PHE A 276 -23.32 -22.17 -5.24
CA PHE A 276 -22.81 -22.07 -6.61
C PHE A 276 -21.28 -22.14 -6.67
N ILE A 277 -20.59 -21.45 -5.76
CA ILE A 277 -19.13 -21.47 -5.69
C ILE A 277 -18.62 -22.90 -5.37
N ILE A 278 -19.22 -23.58 -4.39
CA ILE A 278 -18.84 -24.96 -4.04
C ILE A 278 -19.04 -25.90 -5.22
N ILE A 279 -20.18 -25.81 -5.93
CA ILE A 279 -20.44 -26.62 -7.11
C ILE A 279 -19.41 -26.33 -8.20
N ALA A 280 -19.15 -25.05 -8.50
CA ALA A 280 -18.18 -24.65 -9.51
C ALA A 280 -16.77 -25.16 -9.19
N ILE A 281 -16.30 -24.98 -7.95
CA ILE A 281 -14.99 -25.48 -7.49
C ILE A 281 -14.95 -27.02 -7.58
N SER A 282 -16.01 -27.72 -7.19
CA SER A 282 -16.08 -29.18 -7.28
C SER A 282 -15.95 -29.66 -8.74
N CYS A 283 -16.66 -29.01 -9.67
CA CYS A 283 -16.54 -29.30 -11.10
C CYS A 283 -15.11 -29.05 -11.62
N ILE A 284 -14.47 -27.96 -11.20
CA ILE A 284 -13.08 -27.64 -11.56
C ILE A 284 -12.12 -28.73 -11.05
N VAL A 285 -12.25 -29.14 -9.78
CA VAL A 285 -11.41 -30.17 -9.18
C VAL A 285 -11.57 -31.51 -9.90
N VAL A 286 -12.81 -31.93 -10.18
CA VAL A 286 -13.08 -33.17 -10.92
C VAL A 286 -12.49 -33.11 -12.33
N GLN A 287 -12.68 -32.00 -13.04
CA GLN A 287 -12.12 -31.82 -14.39
C GLN A 287 -10.59 -31.89 -14.41
N GLN A 288 -9.93 -31.26 -13.43
CA GLN A 288 -8.46 -31.31 -13.33
C GLN A 288 -7.95 -32.69 -12.91
N ALA A 289 -8.62 -33.34 -11.96
CA ALA A 289 -8.29 -34.70 -11.55
C ALA A 289 -8.43 -35.70 -12.71
N TYR A 290 -9.51 -35.59 -13.49
CA TYR A 290 -9.70 -36.41 -14.70
C TYR A 290 -8.61 -36.16 -15.73
N SER A 291 -8.23 -34.91 -15.96
CA SER A 291 -7.16 -34.56 -16.91
C SER A 291 -5.79 -35.09 -16.44
N LEU A 292 -5.47 -35.00 -15.15
CA LEU A 292 -4.25 -35.59 -14.56
C LEU A 292 -4.24 -37.12 -14.58
N TRP A 293 -5.43 -37.72 -14.48
CA TRP A 293 -5.59 -39.17 -14.59
C TRP A 293 -5.30 -39.64 -16.01
N LEU A 294 -5.84 -38.96 -17.02
CA LEU A 294 -5.55 -39.24 -18.44
C LEU A 294 -4.06 -39.12 -18.78
N GLU A 295 -3.35 -38.18 -18.16
CA GLU A 295 -1.90 -38.05 -18.32
C GLU A 295 -1.08 -39.06 -17.49
N GLY A 296 -1.72 -39.87 -16.65
CA GLY A 296 -1.05 -40.85 -15.78
C GLY A 296 -0.27 -40.23 -14.62
N ARG A 297 -0.52 -38.97 -14.27
CA ARG A 297 0.20 -38.22 -13.22
C ARG A 297 -0.57 -38.05 -11.92
N LEU A 298 -1.86 -38.37 -11.89
CA LEU A 298 -2.75 -38.13 -10.76
C LEU A 298 -2.15 -38.58 -9.41
N MET A 299 -1.62 -39.80 -9.33
CA MET A 299 -1.07 -40.34 -8.07
C MET A 299 0.07 -39.49 -7.50
N ARG A 300 0.95 -38.94 -8.35
CA ARG A 300 2.06 -38.08 -7.89
C ARG A 300 1.52 -36.78 -7.28
N TYR A 301 0.49 -36.21 -7.88
CA TYR A 301 -0.15 -35.01 -7.34
C TYR A 301 -0.93 -35.29 -6.07
N LEU A 302 -1.64 -36.43 -5.98
CA LEU A 302 -2.30 -36.84 -4.73
C LEU A 302 -1.31 -36.97 -3.57
N ILE A 303 -0.11 -37.48 -3.81
CA ILE A 303 0.96 -37.53 -2.79
C ILE A 303 1.38 -36.12 -2.37
N ILE A 304 1.59 -35.20 -3.31
CA ILE A 304 1.93 -33.80 -2.99
C ILE A 304 0.84 -33.14 -2.14
N TYR A 305 -0.43 -33.31 -2.53
CA TYR A 305 -1.56 -32.78 -1.77
C TYR A 305 -1.71 -33.43 -0.39
N ALA A 306 -1.43 -34.73 -0.27
CA ALA A 306 -1.39 -35.39 1.04
C ALA A 306 -0.33 -34.77 1.95
N VAL A 307 0.87 -34.46 1.42
CA VAL A 307 1.92 -33.78 2.17
C VAL A 307 1.47 -32.38 2.63
N PHE A 308 0.83 -31.61 1.76
CA PHE A 308 0.28 -30.30 2.13
C PHE A 308 -0.78 -30.40 3.25
N ILE A 309 -1.71 -31.35 3.13
CA ILE A 309 -2.75 -31.57 4.14
C ILE A 309 -2.13 -31.98 5.48
N ILE A 310 -1.16 -32.91 5.48
CA ILE A 310 -0.45 -33.32 6.70
C ILE A 310 0.27 -32.12 7.35
N GLY A 311 0.92 -31.27 6.55
CA GLY A 311 1.56 -30.05 7.04
C GLY A 311 0.58 -29.08 7.69
N ILE A 312 -0.59 -28.87 7.08
CA ILE A 312 -1.66 -28.03 7.65
C ILE A 312 -2.20 -28.64 8.95
N LEU A 313 -2.47 -29.95 8.97
CA LEU A 313 -2.93 -30.66 10.17
C LEU A 313 -1.90 -30.54 11.33
N PHE A 314 -0.61 -30.62 11.02
CA PHE A 314 0.45 -30.40 11.99
C PHE A 314 0.42 -28.97 12.55
N CYS A 315 0.26 -27.96 11.69
CA CYS A 315 0.11 -26.57 12.12
C CYS A 315 -1.11 -26.37 13.05
N LEU A 316 -2.24 -27.03 12.77
CA LEU A 316 -3.45 -26.98 13.59
C LEU A 316 -3.30 -27.65 14.97
N MET A 317 -2.30 -28.50 15.17
CA MET A 317 -2.03 -29.14 16.46
C MET A 317 -1.22 -28.28 17.43
N ILE A 318 -0.71 -27.12 16.99
CA ILE A 318 0.13 -26.26 17.82
C ILE A 318 -0.78 -25.42 18.76
N PRO A 319 -0.66 -25.56 20.09
CA PRO A 319 -1.49 -24.81 21.03
C PRO A 319 -1.06 -23.33 21.09
N GLY A 320 -2.03 -22.44 21.32
CA GLY A 320 -1.77 -21.01 21.54
C GLY A 320 -1.60 -20.18 20.25
N VAL A 321 -1.82 -20.77 19.08
CA VAL A 321 -1.86 -20.08 17.79
C VAL A 321 -3.15 -20.43 17.05
N GLU A 322 -3.64 -19.46 16.29
CA GLU A 322 -4.84 -19.57 15.48
C GLU A 322 -4.45 -19.64 14.00
N PHE A 323 -5.27 -20.33 13.21
CA PHE A 323 -4.99 -20.60 11.81
C PHE A 323 -5.58 -19.51 10.91
N ARG A 324 -4.72 -18.81 10.17
CA ARG A 324 -5.12 -17.76 9.22
C ARG A 324 -4.62 -18.07 7.82
N LEU A 325 -5.55 -18.53 6.98
CA LEU A 325 -5.26 -18.75 5.55
C LEU A 325 -5.44 -17.46 4.76
N HIS A 326 -4.33 -16.83 4.42
CA HIS A 326 -4.29 -15.80 3.40
C HIS A 326 -4.49 -16.42 2.01
N HIS A 327 -5.20 -15.73 1.10
CA HIS A 327 -5.49 -16.31 -0.22
C HIS A 327 -4.25 -16.55 -1.09
N TYR A 328 -3.12 -15.89 -0.81
CA TYR A 328 -1.86 -16.19 -1.49
C TYR A 328 -1.33 -17.60 -1.16
N ILE A 329 -1.58 -18.09 0.07
CA ILE A 329 -1.20 -19.45 0.49
C ILE A 329 -2.07 -20.46 -0.25
N LEU A 330 -3.39 -20.21 -0.30
CA LEU A 330 -4.32 -21.03 -1.08
C LEU A 330 -3.92 -21.10 -2.55
N ALA A 331 -3.51 -19.97 -3.13
CA ALA A 331 -3.00 -19.93 -4.50
C ALA A 331 -1.78 -20.85 -4.68
N LEU A 332 -0.78 -20.77 -3.81
CA LEU A 332 0.42 -21.63 -3.86
C LEU A 332 0.08 -23.11 -3.70
N LEU A 333 -0.87 -23.45 -2.83
CA LEU A 333 -1.32 -24.83 -2.62
C LEU A 333 -2.07 -25.40 -3.84
N LEU A 334 -2.88 -24.58 -4.51
CA LEU A 334 -3.70 -25.03 -5.65
C LEU A 334 -2.97 -24.98 -7.00
N LEU A 335 -1.96 -24.12 -7.16
CA LEU A 335 -1.21 -23.95 -8.41
C LEU A 335 -0.69 -25.27 -9.02
N PRO A 336 -0.10 -26.21 -8.27
CA PRO A 336 0.37 -27.49 -8.83
C PRO A 336 -0.70 -28.25 -9.61
N GLY A 337 -1.96 -28.23 -9.15
CA GLY A 337 -3.11 -28.88 -9.78
C GLY A 337 -3.51 -28.29 -11.13
N THR A 338 -2.93 -27.16 -11.54
CA THR A 338 -3.14 -26.52 -12.85
C THR A 338 -2.01 -26.77 -13.85
N SER A 339 -1.02 -27.61 -13.51
CA SER A 339 0.13 -27.91 -14.37
C SER A 339 -0.21 -28.91 -15.49
N ILE A 340 -1.25 -28.61 -16.27
CA ILE A 340 -1.82 -29.45 -17.33
C ILE A 340 -2.02 -28.57 -18.56
N GLN A 341 -1.81 -29.10 -19.76
CA GLN A 341 -1.97 -28.35 -21.01
C GLN A 341 -3.43 -28.34 -21.50
N THR A 342 -4.34 -27.78 -20.69
CA THR A 342 -5.75 -27.58 -21.07
C THR A 342 -6.14 -26.10 -21.03
N ARG A 343 -7.12 -25.70 -21.84
CA ARG A 343 -7.63 -24.31 -21.88
C ARG A 343 -8.10 -23.82 -20.50
N PRO A 344 -8.89 -24.60 -19.71
CA PRO A 344 -9.26 -24.18 -18.37
C PRO A 344 -8.06 -24.03 -17.44
N SER A 345 -7.03 -24.87 -17.57
CA SER A 345 -5.80 -24.76 -16.76
C SER A 345 -5.06 -23.45 -17.00
N LEU A 346 -5.05 -22.92 -18.22
CA LEU A 346 -4.48 -21.60 -18.50
C LEU A 346 -5.17 -20.50 -17.69
N LEU A 347 -6.50 -20.51 -17.68
CA LEU A 347 -7.31 -19.54 -16.96
C LEU A 347 -7.11 -19.67 -15.44
N TYR A 348 -7.25 -20.88 -14.90
CA TYR A 348 -7.12 -21.12 -13.46
C TYR A 348 -5.71 -20.82 -12.96
N GLN A 349 -4.67 -21.19 -13.73
CA GLN A 349 -3.30 -20.87 -13.39
C GLN A 349 -3.05 -19.36 -13.37
N GLY A 350 -3.60 -18.62 -14.34
CA GLY A 350 -3.58 -17.16 -14.36
C GLY A 350 -4.22 -16.60 -13.09
N ILE A 351 -5.47 -16.98 -12.79
CA ILE A 351 -6.22 -16.49 -11.62
C ILE A 351 -5.46 -16.76 -10.32
N LEU A 352 -4.94 -17.98 -10.12
CA LEU A 352 -4.20 -18.33 -8.91
C LEU A 352 -2.88 -17.55 -8.80
N LEU A 353 -2.15 -17.37 -9.91
CA LEU A 353 -0.92 -16.58 -9.90
C LEU A 353 -1.21 -15.09 -9.60
N GLY A 354 -2.31 -14.56 -10.14
CA GLY A 354 -2.79 -13.22 -9.82
C GLY A 354 -3.15 -13.08 -8.33
N LEU A 355 -3.88 -14.04 -7.78
CA LEU A 355 -4.22 -14.09 -6.34
C LEU A 355 -2.96 -14.16 -5.46
N PHE A 356 -1.94 -14.91 -5.87
CA PHE A 356 -0.65 -14.94 -5.19
C PHE A 356 -0.01 -13.54 -5.19
N VAL A 357 0.08 -12.87 -6.34
CA VAL A 357 0.63 -11.51 -6.43
C VAL A 357 -0.18 -10.53 -5.61
N ASN A 358 -1.50 -10.54 -5.70
CA ASN A 358 -2.37 -9.67 -4.91
C ASN A 358 -2.15 -9.87 -3.41
N GLY A 359 -2.16 -11.12 -2.95
CA GLY A 359 -2.05 -11.40 -1.52
C GLY A 359 -0.65 -11.10 -0.95
N ILE A 360 0.43 -11.37 -1.70
CA ILE A 360 1.78 -10.95 -1.28
C ILE A 360 1.92 -9.43 -1.32
N ALA A 361 1.35 -8.76 -2.33
CA ALA A 361 1.36 -7.30 -2.38
C ALA A 361 0.59 -6.68 -1.19
N ARG A 362 -0.47 -7.34 -0.72
CA ARG A 362 -1.32 -6.84 0.37
C ARG A 362 -0.80 -7.14 1.77
N TRP A 363 -0.33 -8.37 2.01
CA TRP A 363 0.05 -8.84 3.36
C TRP A 363 1.50 -9.30 3.48
N GLY A 364 2.29 -9.25 2.40
CA GLY A 364 3.61 -9.87 2.36
C GLY A 364 3.53 -11.38 2.61
N PHE A 365 4.63 -11.95 3.11
CA PHE A 365 4.69 -13.35 3.55
C PHE A 365 4.24 -13.49 5.01
N ALA A 366 3.01 -13.05 5.31
CA ALA A 366 2.42 -13.20 6.64
C ALA A 366 2.31 -14.68 7.04
N SER A 367 2.51 -14.98 8.32
CA SER A 367 2.50 -16.35 8.85
C SER A 367 1.14 -17.02 8.66
N ILE A 368 1.14 -18.35 8.49
CA ILE A 368 -0.08 -19.17 8.49
C ILE A 368 -0.63 -19.39 9.91
N LEU A 369 0.25 -19.26 10.91
CA LEU A 369 -0.04 -19.37 12.34
C LEU A 369 0.23 -18.03 13.01
N GLU A 370 -0.80 -17.45 13.60
CA GLU A 370 -0.73 -16.17 14.30
C GLU A 370 -1.22 -16.32 15.73
N THR A 371 -0.71 -15.49 16.64
CA THR A 371 -1.21 -15.48 18.01
C THR A 371 -2.60 -14.84 18.08
N PRO A 372 -3.45 -15.22 19.05
CA PRO A 372 -4.75 -14.57 19.27
C PRO A 372 -4.64 -13.05 19.47
N ASP A 373 -3.53 -12.57 20.02
CA ASP A 373 -3.29 -11.14 20.28
C ASP A 373 -2.93 -10.37 19.00
N SER A 374 -2.13 -10.96 18.10
CA SER A 374 -1.85 -10.36 16.79
C SER A 374 -3.08 -10.33 15.87
N LEU A 375 -4.02 -11.26 16.05
CA LEU A 375 -5.28 -11.31 15.31
C LEU A 375 -6.33 -10.31 15.80
N ARG A 376 -6.15 -9.77 17.02
CA ARG A 376 -7.12 -8.87 17.64
C ARG A 376 -6.99 -7.44 17.13
N SER A 377 -5.82 -7.01 16.61
CA SER A 377 -5.55 -5.64 16.12
C SER A 377 -6.18 -4.56 17.03
N ASP A 378 -7.25 -3.88 16.59
CA ASP A 378 -7.98 -2.84 17.35
C ASP A 378 -9.31 -3.37 17.95
N GLY A 379 -9.51 -4.67 17.93
CA GLY A 379 -10.69 -5.35 18.46
C GLY A 379 -10.82 -5.09 19.96
N ALA A 380 -12.05 -4.77 20.39
CA ALA A 380 -12.36 -4.52 21.77
C ALA A 380 -11.80 -5.65 22.64
N PHE A 381 -11.03 -5.30 23.67
CA PHE A 381 -11.01 -6.17 24.83
C PHE A 381 -12.47 -6.28 25.26
N ASP A 382 -12.97 -7.48 25.54
CA ASP A 382 -14.17 -7.66 26.37
C ASP A 382 -13.88 -7.19 27.82
N SER A 383 -13.22 -6.04 27.95
CA SER A 383 -13.07 -5.29 29.17
C SER A 383 -14.45 -4.76 29.54
N LEU A 384 -14.76 -4.83 30.83
CA LEU A 384 -15.90 -4.14 31.40
C LEU A 384 -15.88 -2.70 30.91
N ILE A 385 -16.90 -2.32 30.14
CA ILE A 385 -17.07 -0.95 29.65
C ILE A 385 -17.19 -0.09 30.92
N PRO A 386 -16.31 0.89 31.18
CA PRO A 386 -16.44 1.73 32.35
C PRO A 386 -17.78 2.44 32.29
N SER A 387 -18.66 2.18 33.26
CA SER A 387 -19.90 2.93 33.38
C SER A 387 -19.54 4.30 33.93
N ILE A 388 -19.59 5.30 33.05
CA ILE A 388 -19.46 6.69 33.49
C ILE A 388 -20.77 7.02 34.20
N THR A 389 -20.81 6.86 35.52
CA THR A 389 -21.86 7.48 36.33
C THR A 389 -21.72 8.98 36.16
N ALA A 390 -22.75 9.62 35.60
CA ALA A 390 -22.78 11.08 35.51
C ALA A 390 -22.61 11.66 36.93
N SER A 391 -21.49 12.33 37.18
CA SER A 391 -21.28 13.07 38.42
C SER A 391 -22.33 14.17 38.50
N VAL A 392 -23.11 14.18 39.58
CA VAL A 392 -23.95 15.32 39.93
C VAL A 392 -23.01 16.52 40.11
N LEU A 393 -23.20 17.55 39.29
CA LEU A 393 -22.49 18.82 39.41
C LEU A 393 -22.88 19.45 40.77
N ASP A 394 -21.98 19.39 41.75
CA ASP A 394 -21.97 20.37 42.84
C ASP A 394 -20.91 21.42 42.51
N MET A 395 -21.34 22.67 42.39
CA MET A 395 -20.64 23.78 41.72
C MET A 395 -19.36 24.27 42.45
N ASN A 396 -18.86 23.56 43.45
CA ASN A 396 -17.74 24.06 44.27
C ASN A 396 -16.52 23.15 44.40
N HIS A 397 -16.54 21.87 43.96
CA HIS A 397 -15.32 21.04 43.95
C HIS A 397 -15.39 19.95 42.87
N ILE A 398 -14.39 19.91 41.97
CA ILE A 398 -14.22 18.82 41.00
C ILE A 398 -13.19 17.84 41.58
N SER A 399 -13.63 16.64 41.94
CA SER A 399 -12.76 15.49 42.23
C SER A 399 -13.15 14.31 41.34
N PHE A 400 -12.19 13.72 40.65
CA PHE A 400 -12.38 12.51 39.85
C PHE A 400 -11.89 11.31 40.63
N ASP A 401 -12.82 10.46 41.09
CA ASP A 401 -12.49 9.12 41.59
C ASP A 401 -12.77 8.10 40.49
N ALA A 402 -11.72 7.47 40.00
CA ALA A 402 -11.83 6.28 39.16
C ALA A 402 -11.84 5.04 40.06
N VAL A 403 -12.90 4.24 39.97
CA VAL A 403 -12.96 2.90 40.60
C VAL A 403 -12.58 1.89 39.52
N PHE A 404 -11.55 1.08 39.79
CA PHE A 404 -11.06 0.02 38.90
C PHE A 404 -11.87 -1.26 39.02
#